data_AF-A0A7K9A1D0-F1
#
_entry.id   AF-A0A7K9A1D0-F1
#
_cell.length_a   1.000
_cell.length_b   1.000
_cell.length_c   1.000
_cell.angle_alpha   90.00
_cell.angle_beta   90.00
_cell.angle_gamma   90.00
#
_symmetry.space_group_name_H-M   'P 1'
#
loop_
_entity.id
_entity.type
_entity.pdbx_description
1 polymer ?
#
loop_
_entity_poly.entity_id
_entity_poly.type
_entity_poly.pdbx_seq_one_letter_code
_entity_poly.pdbx_strand_id
1 'polypeptide(L)'
;GWTCRDDCQYECMWLTVQHYQRGGHRVPQFHGKWPFRRVLCFQEPASAAASFLNGLASLVMLRRYQAAVPPTAPTYPTCVAFAWVSLNAWVWSTVFHTRDTALTEKLDYFCASAAVLHSVYLCCVRTLGLQRPALISICRAFLLLFLTCHISYLSLVRFDYGYNLAANAALG
;
A
#
# COMPACT_ATOMS: atom_id res chain seq x y z
N GLY A 1 -6.36 10.09 -20.56
CA GLY A 1 -7.58 9.30 -20.83
C GLY A 1 -7.25 7.82 -20.82
N TRP A 2 -8.25 6.96 -21.01
CA TRP A 2 -8.05 5.52 -21.22
C TRP A 2 -7.49 5.26 -22.62
N THR A 3 -6.64 4.25 -22.76
CA THR A 3 -6.18 3.81 -24.08
C THR A 3 -7.19 2.83 -24.68
N CYS A 4 -7.18 2.67 -26.00
CA CYS A 4 -8.02 1.66 -26.68
C CYS A 4 -7.85 0.24 -26.08
N ARG A 5 -6.63 -0.11 -25.65
CA ARG A 5 -6.36 -1.37 -24.97
C ARG A 5 -7.07 -1.46 -23.61
N ASP A 6 -7.05 -0.39 -22.81
CA ASP A 6 -7.72 -0.36 -21.51
C ASP A 6 -9.24 -0.50 -21.63
N ASP A 7 -9.83 0.11 -22.66
CA ASP A 7 -11.27 0.04 -22.93
C ASP A 7 -11.66 -1.34 -23.47
N CYS A 8 -10.88 -1.90 -24.39
CA CYS A 8 -11.10 -3.24 -24.91
C CYS A 8 -11.03 -4.29 -23.79
N GLN A 9 -10.05 -4.21 -22.89
CA GLN A 9 -9.97 -5.11 -21.72
C GLN A 9 -11.18 -4.98 -20.79
N TYR A 10 -11.64 -3.75 -20.55
CA TYR A 10 -12.80 -3.47 -19.70
C TYR A 10 -14.10 -4.01 -20.27
N GLU A 11 -14.37 -3.73 -21.55
CA GLU A 11 -15.57 -4.23 -22.23
C GLU A 11 -15.55 -5.76 -22.32
N CYS A 12 -14.41 -6.37 -22.69
CA CYS A 12 -14.26 -7.82 -22.72
C CYS A 12 -14.52 -8.47 -21.34
N MET A 13 -14.03 -7.85 -20.27
CA MET A 13 -14.30 -8.30 -18.90
C MET A 13 -15.80 -8.29 -18.62
N TRP A 14 -16.49 -7.18 -18.88
CA TRP A 14 -17.93 -7.07 -18.61
C TRP A 14 -18.80 -7.97 -19.49
N LEU A 15 -18.42 -8.19 -20.75
CA LEU A 15 -19.06 -9.18 -21.62
C LEU A 15 -18.92 -10.60 -21.04
N THR A 16 -17.73 -10.94 -20.55
CA THR A 16 -17.46 -12.24 -19.91
C THR A 16 -18.27 -12.39 -18.62
N VAL A 17 -18.30 -11.36 -17.76
CA VAL A 17 -19.11 -11.33 -16.54
C VAL A 17 -20.59 -11.58 -16.86
N GLN A 18 -21.13 -10.93 -17.89
CA GLN A 18 -22.51 -11.11 -18.32
C GLN A 18 -22.79 -12.54 -18.79
N HIS A 19 -21.84 -13.15 -19.51
CA HIS A 19 -21.95 -14.55 -19.93
C HIS A 19 -22.01 -15.51 -18.73
N TYR A 20 -21.13 -15.34 -17.74
CA TYR A 20 -21.13 -16.15 -16.52
C TYR A 20 -22.43 -15.99 -15.73
N GLN A 21 -22.91 -14.77 -15.56
CA GLN A 21 -24.15 -14.48 -14.83
C GLN A 21 -25.37 -15.10 -15.52
N ARG A 22 -25.45 -15.04 -16.85
CA ARG A 22 -26.53 -15.69 -17.62
C ARG A 22 -26.50 -17.22 -17.52
N GLY A 23 -25.30 -17.81 -17.43
CA GLY A 23 -25.12 -19.25 -17.22
C GLY A 23 -25.32 -19.71 -15.77
N GLY A 24 -25.60 -18.80 -14.83
CA GLY A 24 -25.72 -19.14 -13.40
C GLY A 24 -24.39 -19.52 -12.74
N HIS A 25 -23.26 -19.20 -13.37
CA HIS A 25 -21.92 -19.48 -12.86
C HIS A 25 -21.41 -18.36 -11.96
N ARG A 26 -20.52 -18.71 -11.02
CA ARG A 26 -19.80 -17.71 -10.22
C ARG A 26 -18.83 -16.93 -11.10
N VAL A 27 -18.87 -15.61 -11.00
CA VAL A 27 -17.96 -14.73 -11.72
C VAL A 27 -16.53 -14.94 -11.18
N PRO A 28 -15.54 -15.24 -12.03
CA PRO A 28 -14.15 -15.37 -11.59
C PRO A 28 -13.50 -14.01 -11.36
N GLN A 29 -12.33 -14.02 -10.72
CA GLN A 29 -11.46 -12.85 -10.69
C GLN A 29 -10.73 -12.69 -12.03
N PHE A 30 -10.61 -11.46 -12.50
CA PHE A 30 -9.86 -11.08 -13.70
C PHE A 30 -8.54 -10.47 -13.26
N HIS A 31 -7.42 -11.10 -13.63
CA HIS A 31 -6.08 -10.68 -13.18
C HIS A 31 -5.96 -10.53 -11.64
N GLY A 32 -6.61 -11.42 -10.89
CA GLY A 32 -6.60 -11.39 -9.42
C GLY A 32 -7.51 -10.33 -8.79
N LYS A 33 -8.30 -9.61 -9.59
CA LYS A 33 -9.24 -8.57 -9.14
C LYS A 33 -10.70 -8.94 -9.45
N TRP A 34 -11.61 -8.45 -8.62
CA TRP A 34 -13.04 -8.49 -8.94
C TRP A 34 -13.38 -7.45 -10.01
N PRO A 35 -14.39 -7.70 -10.87
CA PRO A 35 -14.78 -6.75 -11.90
C PRO A 35 -15.45 -5.52 -11.28
N PHE A 36 -14.84 -4.35 -11.45
CA PHE A 36 -15.37 -3.06 -10.97
C PHE A 36 -15.87 -2.19 -12.12
N ARG A 37 -16.93 -1.41 -11.86
CA ARG A 37 -17.42 -0.42 -12.83
C ARG A 37 -16.58 0.85 -12.71
N ARG A 38 -16.03 1.31 -13.84
CA ARG A 38 -15.31 2.58 -13.91
C ARG A 38 -16.29 3.74 -13.76
N VAL A 39 -15.87 4.80 -13.08
CA VAL A 39 -16.60 6.08 -12.98
C VAL A 39 -15.63 7.21 -13.26
N LEU A 40 -15.89 8.00 -14.32
CA LEU A 40 -14.98 9.04 -14.79
C LEU A 40 -13.57 8.47 -15.07
N CYS A 41 -12.57 8.93 -14.31
CA CYS A 41 -11.19 8.45 -14.38
C CYS A 41 -10.86 7.36 -13.35
N PHE A 42 -11.80 6.99 -12.46
CA PHE A 42 -11.56 6.02 -11.40
C PHE A 42 -11.85 4.60 -11.88
N GLN A 43 -10.85 3.73 -11.75
CA GLN A 43 -11.01 2.30 -11.97
C GLN A 43 -11.78 1.61 -10.84
N GLU A 44 -11.46 1.99 -9.59
CA GLU A 44 -12.06 1.44 -8.37
C GLU A 44 -12.50 2.58 -7.45
N PRO A 45 -13.66 3.23 -7.73
CA PRO A 45 -14.05 4.47 -7.06
C PRO A 45 -14.14 4.36 -5.54
N ALA A 46 -14.70 3.26 -5.03
CA ALA A 46 -14.85 3.02 -3.60
C ALA A 46 -13.49 2.82 -2.92
N SER A 47 -12.60 2.02 -3.50
CA SER A 47 -11.24 1.80 -2.98
C SER A 47 -10.43 3.09 -3.00
N ALA A 48 -10.48 3.86 -4.09
CA ALA A 48 -9.78 5.15 -4.19
C ALA A 48 -10.28 6.15 -3.14
N ALA A 49 -11.60 6.25 -2.92
CA ALA A 49 -12.17 7.09 -1.89
C ALA A 49 -11.74 6.64 -0.48
N ALA A 50 -11.79 5.34 -0.20
CA ALA A 50 -11.36 4.79 1.08
C ALA A 50 -9.86 5.08 1.36
N SER A 51 -8.99 4.88 0.38
CA SER A 51 -7.55 5.19 0.50
C SER A 51 -7.31 6.68 0.73
N PHE A 52 -8.02 7.55 0.00
CA PHE A 52 -7.92 8.99 0.18
C PHE A 52 -8.33 9.42 1.60
N LEU A 53 -9.46 8.91 2.09
CA LEU A 53 -9.95 9.21 3.44
C LEU A 53 -9.00 8.69 4.52
N ASN A 54 -8.39 7.52 4.34
CA ASN A 54 -7.35 7.02 5.25
C ASN A 54 -6.10 7.91 5.25
N GLY A 55 -5.67 8.38 4.08
CA GLY A 55 -4.59 9.36 3.96
C GLY A 55 -4.94 10.67 4.68
N LEU A 56 -6.14 11.20 4.48
CA LEU A 56 -6.60 12.41 5.16
C LEU A 56 -6.66 12.23 6.68
N ALA A 57 -7.19 11.11 7.16
CA ALA A 57 -7.22 10.79 8.59
C ALA A 57 -5.80 10.71 9.17
N SER A 58 -4.85 10.10 8.45
CA SER A 58 -3.44 10.03 8.83
C SER A 58 -2.80 11.42 8.93
N LEU A 59 -3.14 12.33 8.00
CA LEU A 59 -2.64 13.70 8.02
C LEU A 59 -3.19 14.48 9.22
N VAL A 60 -4.49 14.38 9.47
CA VAL A 60 -5.14 15.01 10.63
C VAL A 60 -4.51 14.49 11.93
N MET A 61 -4.29 13.17 12.02
CA MET A 61 -3.65 12.56 13.20
C MET A 61 -2.20 13.00 13.37
N LEU A 62 -1.43 13.14 12.29
CA LEU A 62 -0.07 13.69 12.35
C LEU A 62 -0.08 15.12 12.90
N ARG A 63 -0.96 15.98 12.40
CA ARG A 63 -1.08 17.37 12.89
C ARG A 63 -1.46 17.43 14.36
N ARG A 64 -2.41 16.59 14.79
CA ARG A 64 -2.80 16.48 16.21
C ARG A 64 -1.65 15.98 17.08
N TYR A 65 -0.90 14.98 16.61
CA TYR A 65 0.26 14.45 17.31
C TYR A 65 1.35 15.52 17.50
N GLN A 66 1.68 16.27 16.44
CA GLN A 66 2.68 17.34 16.50
C GLN A 66 2.26 18.49 17.42
N ALA A 67 0.96 18.77 17.55
CA ALA A 67 0.45 19.77 18.48
C ALA A 67 0.45 19.30 19.95
N ALA A 68 0.24 18.00 20.18
CA ALA A 68 0.09 17.44 21.52
C ALA A 68 1.41 16.94 22.14
N VAL A 69 2.37 16.52 21.32
CA VAL A 69 3.60 15.87 21.78
C VAL A 69 4.82 16.78 21.55
N PRO A 70 5.62 17.07 22.59
CA PRO A 70 6.80 17.90 22.43
C PRO A 70 7.84 17.22 21.52
N PRO A 71 8.52 17.97 20.63
CA PRO A 71 9.56 17.42 19.75
C PRO A 71 10.76 16.79 20.48
N THR A 72 10.95 17.11 21.77
CA THR A 72 11.99 16.54 22.63
C THR A 72 11.69 15.11 23.08
N ALA A 73 10.46 14.61 22.86
CA ALA A 73 10.10 13.24 23.25
C ALA A 73 10.92 12.21 22.44
N PRO A 74 11.52 11.19 23.09
CA PRO A 74 12.44 10.27 22.42
C PRO A 74 11.89 9.54 21.18
N THR A 75 10.60 9.23 21.15
CA THR A 75 9.95 8.52 20.04
C THR A 75 9.33 9.46 19.00
N TYR A 76 9.33 10.77 19.23
CA TYR A 76 8.75 11.77 18.34
C TYR A 76 9.22 11.65 16.89
N PRO A 77 10.54 11.61 16.59
CA PRO A 77 11.00 11.53 15.21
C PRO A 77 10.54 10.25 14.52
N THR A 78 10.52 9.12 15.24
CA THR A 78 10.07 7.83 14.68
C THR A 78 8.57 7.82 14.41
N CYS A 79 7.75 8.39 15.29
CA CYS A 79 6.30 8.51 15.08
C CYS A 79 5.96 9.41 13.89
N VAL A 80 6.64 10.56 13.78
CA VAL A 80 6.45 11.49 12.65
C VAL A 80 6.90 10.85 11.34
N ALA A 81 8.03 10.15 11.32
CA ALA A 81 8.50 9.40 10.15
C ALA A 81 7.48 8.33 9.72
N PHE A 82 6.95 7.55 10.68
CA PHE A 82 5.92 6.55 10.39
C PHE A 82 4.69 7.19 9.72
N ALA A 83 4.17 8.28 10.28
CA ALA A 83 3.01 8.97 9.72
C ALA A 83 3.25 9.46 8.28
N TRP A 84 4.44 9.98 7.97
CA TRP A 84 4.79 10.38 6.61
C TRP A 84 4.91 9.19 5.65
N VAL A 85 5.49 8.07 6.09
CA VAL A 85 5.55 6.84 5.30
C VAL A 85 4.14 6.30 5.03
N SER A 86 3.28 6.26 6.04
CA SER A 86 1.87 5.85 5.88
C SER A 86 1.12 6.78 4.94
N LEU A 87 1.30 8.10 5.06
CA LEU A 87 0.70 9.07 4.14
C LEU A 87 1.10 8.82 2.69
N ASN A 88 2.40 8.57 2.45
CA ASN A 88 2.89 8.24 1.12
C ASN A 88 2.24 6.96 0.56
N ALA A 89 2.11 5.92 1.41
CA ALA A 89 1.41 4.69 1.03
C ALA A 89 -0.05 4.94 0.64
N TRP A 90 -0.79 5.73 1.43
CA TRP A 90 -2.19 6.06 1.10
C TRP A 90 -2.32 6.90 -0.17
N VAL A 91 -1.36 7.78 -0.46
CA VAL A 91 -1.32 8.52 -1.72
C VAL A 91 -1.17 7.57 -2.89
N TRP A 92 -0.18 6.67 -2.87
CA TRP A 92 0.01 5.71 -3.96
C TRP A 92 -1.15 4.73 -4.11
N SER A 93 -1.75 4.29 -3.00
CA SER A 93 -2.98 3.49 -3.02
C SER A 93 -4.14 4.23 -3.70
N THR A 94 -4.34 5.51 -3.37
CA THR A 94 -5.36 6.34 -4.01
C THR A 94 -5.10 6.48 -5.51
N VAL A 95 -3.84 6.74 -5.91
CA VAL A 95 -3.45 6.88 -7.31
C VAL A 95 -3.65 5.57 -8.06
N PHE A 96 -3.27 4.43 -7.48
CA PHE A 96 -3.44 3.10 -8.06
C PHE A 96 -4.92 2.74 -8.29
N HIS A 97 -5.77 2.90 -7.28
CA HIS A 97 -7.21 2.62 -7.41
C HIS A 97 -7.93 3.61 -8.34
N THR A 98 -7.39 4.81 -8.51
CA THR A 98 -7.85 5.74 -9.54
C THR A 98 -7.43 5.22 -10.91
N ARG A 99 -6.14 4.96 -11.11
CA ARG A 99 -5.58 4.53 -12.38
C ARG A 99 -4.54 3.43 -12.21
N ASP A 100 -4.96 2.23 -12.56
CA ASP A 100 -4.12 1.04 -12.55
C ASP A 100 -3.17 1.06 -13.76
N THR A 101 -1.88 1.04 -13.49
CA THR A 101 -0.78 0.91 -14.45
C THR A 101 0.33 0.13 -13.77
N ALA A 102 1.24 -0.47 -14.55
CA ALA A 102 2.37 -1.21 -13.99
C ALA A 102 3.26 -0.35 -13.05
N LEU A 103 3.30 0.96 -13.23
CA LEU A 103 4.04 1.86 -12.34
C LEU A 103 3.27 2.12 -11.05
N THR A 104 1.99 2.48 -11.14
CA THR A 104 1.17 2.81 -9.97
C THR A 104 0.95 1.59 -9.08
N GLU A 105 0.82 0.40 -9.67
CA GLU A 105 0.76 -0.88 -8.95
C GLU A 105 2.04 -1.14 -8.15
N LYS A 106 3.22 -0.99 -8.78
CA LYS A 106 4.51 -1.16 -8.09
C LYS A 106 4.65 -0.19 -6.92
N LEU A 107 4.31 1.07 -7.12
CA LEU A 107 4.47 2.10 -6.10
C LEU A 107 3.51 1.90 -4.92
N ASP A 108 2.26 1.49 -5.18
CA ASP A 108 1.33 1.11 -4.11
C ASP A 108 1.91 -0.02 -3.25
N TYR A 109 2.41 -1.09 -3.87
CA TYR A 109 2.93 -2.26 -3.14
C TYR A 109 4.23 -1.95 -2.38
N PHE A 110 5.14 -1.19 -2.98
CA PHE A 110 6.40 -0.82 -2.33
C PHE A 110 6.16 0.11 -1.16
N CYS A 111 5.25 1.08 -1.30
CA CYS A 111 4.91 1.98 -0.20
C CYS A 111 4.12 1.28 0.91
N ALA A 112 3.22 0.34 0.58
CA ALA A 112 2.57 -0.52 1.57
C ALA A 112 3.59 -1.34 2.36
N SER A 113 4.56 -1.94 1.68
CA SER A 113 5.65 -2.70 2.32
C SER A 113 6.50 -1.84 3.25
N ALA A 114 6.83 -0.62 2.82
CA ALA A 114 7.55 0.34 3.65
C ALA A 114 6.74 0.73 4.90
N ALA A 115 5.42 0.92 4.78
CA ALA A 115 4.55 1.24 5.90
C ALA A 115 4.45 0.09 6.91
N VAL A 116 4.29 -1.15 6.45
CA VAL A 116 4.26 -2.35 7.32
C VAL A 116 5.58 -2.47 8.07
N LEU A 117 6.72 -2.47 7.38
CA LEU A 117 8.04 -2.57 8.04
C LEU A 117 8.31 -1.43 9.01
N HIS A 118 7.87 -0.21 8.70
CA HIS A 118 8.03 0.92 9.61
C HIS A 118 7.13 0.78 10.85
N SER A 119 5.96 0.14 10.75
CA SER A 119 5.12 -0.16 11.92
C SER A 119 5.81 -1.16 12.88
N VAL A 120 6.46 -2.19 12.32
CA VAL A 120 7.29 -3.14 13.09
C VAL A 120 8.44 -2.40 13.76
N TYR A 121 9.15 -1.54 13.02
CA TYR A 121 10.23 -0.73 13.58
C TYR A 121 9.75 0.16 14.73
N LEU A 122 8.61 0.83 14.56
CA LEU A 122 8.01 1.66 15.59
C LEU A 122 7.64 0.84 16.84
N CYS A 123 7.12 -0.38 16.66
CA CYS A 123 6.86 -1.30 17.77
C CYS A 123 8.15 -1.65 18.53
N CYS A 124 9.24 -1.97 17.84
CA CYS A 124 10.55 -2.23 18.46
C CYS A 124 11.06 -1.01 19.23
N VAL A 125 10.98 0.19 18.65
CA VAL A 125 11.42 1.44 19.31
C VAL A 125 10.62 1.69 20.58
N ARG A 126 9.29 1.50 20.54
CA ARG A 126 8.41 1.73 21.70
C ARG A 126 8.61 0.71 22.83
N THR A 127 8.99 -0.53 22.50
CA THR A 127 9.16 -1.62 23.48
C THR A 127 10.56 -1.67 24.06
N LEU A 128 11.61 -1.47 23.24
CA LEU A 128 13.00 -1.71 23.63
C LEU A 128 13.91 -0.48 23.48
N GLY A 129 13.45 0.58 22.81
CA GLY A 129 14.36 1.61 22.30
C GLY A 129 15.04 2.47 23.36
N LEU A 130 14.40 2.70 24.50
CA LEU A 130 15.01 3.44 25.61
C LEU A 130 16.05 2.60 26.37
N GLN A 131 15.91 1.27 26.37
CA GLN A 131 16.76 0.37 27.15
C GLN A 131 17.93 -0.20 26.33
N ARG A 132 17.73 -0.41 25.02
CA ARG A 132 18.69 -1.11 24.15
C ARG A 132 18.85 -0.42 22.78
N PRO A 133 19.49 0.76 22.73
CA PRO A 133 19.61 1.54 21.49
C PRO A 133 20.38 0.82 20.38
N ALA A 134 21.38 -0.01 20.73
CA ALA A 134 22.13 -0.81 19.77
C ALA A 134 21.24 -1.82 19.02
N LEU A 135 20.34 -2.50 19.73
CA LEU A 135 19.41 -3.45 19.11
C LEU A 135 18.43 -2.76 18.16
N ILE A 136 17.98 -1.55 18.49
CA ILE A 136 17.13 -0.76 17.60
C ILE A 136 17.87 -0.36 16.32
N SER A 137 19.15 0.01 16.43
CA SER A 137 19.96 0.33 15.24
C SER A 137 20.12 -0.89 14.33
N ILE A 138 20.37 -2.07 14.90
CA ILE A 138 20.46 -3.34 14.17
C ILE A 138 19.11 -3.68 13.51
N CYS A 139 18.02 -3.58 14.27
CA CYS A 139 16.65 -3.80 13.77
C CYS A 139 16.34 -2.87 12.59
N ARG A 140 16.64 -1.57 12.71
CA ARG A 140 16.48 -0.60 11.63
C ARG A 140 17.27 -0.99 10.39
N ALA A 141 18.55 -1.33 10.55
CA ALA A 141 19.41 -1.72 9.44
C ALA A 141 18.90 -2.99 8.73
N PHE A 142 18.48 -3.99 9.51
CA PHE A 142 17.89 -5.22 8.99
C PHE A 142 16.60 -4.96 8.19
N LEU A 143 15.67 -4.17 8.73
CA LEU A 143 14.39 -3.86 8.06
C LEU A 143 14.61 -3.06 6.76
N LEU A 144 15.57 -2.12 6.75
CA LEU A 144 15.93 -1.37 5.54
C LEU A 144 16.58 -2.26 4.48
N LEU A 145 17.48 -3.17 4.90
CA LEU A 145 18.09 -4.14 4.01
C LEU A 145 17.02 -5.05 3.40
N PHE A 146 16.13 -5.58 4.24
CA PHE A 146 15.01 -6.40 3.80
C PHE A 146 14.13 -5.67 2.78
N LEU A 147 13.71 -4.43 3.07
CA LEU A 147 12.91 -3.61 2.16
C LEU A 147 13.62 -3.41 0.81
N THR A 148 14.93 -3.12 0.85
CA THR A 148 15.73 -2.89 -0.36
C THR A 148 15.83 -4.16 -1.20
N CYS A 149 16.09 -5.32 -0.57
CA CYS A 149 16.12 -6.61 -1.23
C CYS A 149 14.74 -6.98 -1.81
N HIS A 150 13.66 -6.77 -1.06
CA HIS A 150 12.27 -7.02 -1.47
C HIS A 150 11.90 -6.20 -2.72
N ILE A 151 12.13 -4.88 -2.68
CA ILE A 151 11.89 -3.99 -3.83
C ILE A 151 12.76 -4.39 -5.02
N SER A 152 14.04 -4.71 -4.79
CA SER A 152 14.96 -5.12 -5.86
C SER A 152 14.51 -6.42 -6.53
N TYR A 153 14.08 -7.41 -5.75
CA TYR A 153 13.55 -8.67 -6.27
C TYR A 153 12.30 -8.46 -7.13
N LEU A 154 11.32 -7.71 -6.62
CA LEU A 154 10.07 -7.41 -7.33
C LEU A 154 10.28 -6.52 -8.56
N SER A 155 11.34 -5.71 -8.58
CA SER A 155 11.65 -4.82 -9.69
C SER A 155 12.48 -5.48 -10.80
N LEU A 156 13.46 -6.31 -10.43
CA LEU A 156 14.49 -6.82 -11.34
C LEU A 156 14.31 -8.29 -11.72
N VAL A 157 13.67 -9.09 -10.87
CA VAL A 157 13.55 -10.55 -11.10
C VAL A 157 12.15 -10.88 -11.60
N ARG A 158 11.15 -10.73 -10.75
CA ARG A 158 9.77 -11.05 -11.07
C ARG A 158 8.83 -10.26 -10.18
N PHE A 159 7.94 -9.49 -10.79
CA PHE A 159 6.85 -8.85 -10.07
C PHE A 159 5.76 -9.90 -9.80
N ASP A 160 5.65 -10.37 -8.56
CA ASP A 160 4.68 -11.37 -8.13
C ASP A 160 3.82 -10.81 -6.98
N TYR A 161 2.53 -10.63 -7.26
CA TYR A 161 1.55 -10.10 -6.31
C TYR A 161 1.34 -11.02 -5.12
N GLY A 162 1.27 -12.34 -5.35
CA GLY A 162 1.03 -13.32 -4.30
C GLY A 162 2.19 -13.35 -3.32
N TYR A 163 3.42 -13.26 -3.82
CA TYR A 163 4.61 -13.10 -3.00
C TYR A 163 4.56 -11.80 -2.18
N ASN A 164 4.25 -10.65 -2.80
CA ASN A 164 4.18 -9.38 -2.09
C ASN A 164 3.15 -9.39 -0.95
N LEU A 165 1.98 -9.97 -1.19
CA LEU A 165 0.93 -10.10 -0.18
C LEU A 165 1.36 -11.03 0.97
N ALA A 166 1.94 -12.19 0.64
CA ALA A 166 2.42 -13.15 1.64
C ALA A 166 3.55 -12.56 2.50
N ALA A 167 4.50 -11.84 1.88
CA ALA A 167 5.59 -11.18 2.59
C ALA A 167 5.07 -10.14 3.57
N ASN A 168 4.14 -9.28 3.14
CA ASN A 168 3.55 -8.26 4.01
C ASN A 168 2.72 -8.86 5.15
N ALA A 169 1.92 -9.89 4.87
CA ALA A 169 1.09 -10.56 5.88
C ALA A 169 1.90 -11.38 6.91
N ALA A 170 3.10 -11.84 6.54
CA ALA A 170 3.99 -12.54 7.48
C ALA A 170 4.74 -11.59 8.41
N LEU A 171 4.95 -10.34 7.99
CA LEU A 171 5.74 -9.34 8.70
C LEU A 171 4.89 -8.39 9.56
N GLY A 172 3.66 -8.09 9.14
CA GLY A 172 2.70 -7.26 9.85
C GLY A 172 1.75 -8.07 10.71
#